data_AF-A0A7V3IXG0-F1
#
_entry.id   AF-A0A7V3IXG0-F1
#
_cell.length_a   1.000
_cell.length_b   1.000
_cell.length_c   1.000
_cell.angle_alpha   90.00
_cell.angle_beta   90.00
_cell.angle_gamma   90.00
#
_symmetry.space_group_name_H-M   'P 1'
#
loop_
_entity.id
_entity.type
_entity.pdbx_description
1 polymer ?
#
loop_
_entity_poly.entity_id
_entity_poly.type
_entity_poly.pdbx_seq_one_letter_code
_entity_poly.pdbx_strand_id
1 'polypeptide(L)'
;MSAPPVAVTAAHRFGSAASPGDAADAITALLAGVPRLPGASCHGDSRTFDLEPDADREDVDYAIEICKACPALTACREWVRSLPPEQRPSGVVAGRLLAPPKPAPLAREQRPQRPSRIDHPELDAAADDWLAQYLERGPVLAADVKAAARRAGIGCNRLYRAANRLGVDRIRVGRREFAWGLPQTAPKPPRGDKHARGRVIT
;
A
#
# COMPACT_ATOMS: atom_id res chain seq x y z
N MET A 1 34.41 -1.23 -34.20
CA MET A 1 33.84 -0.37 -33.14
C MET A 1 32.53 0.21 -33.68
N SER A 2 31.51 0.33 -32.82
CA SER A 2 30.12 0.79 -33.03
C SER A 2 29.07 -0.30 -33.32
N ALA A 3 28.32 -0.63 -32.27
CA ALA A 3 27.01 -1.27 -32.33
C ALA A 3 25.92 -0.19 -32.10
N PRO A 4 24.74 -0.27 -32.75
CA PRO A 4 23.64 0.68 -32.54
C PRO A 4 22.79 0.31 -31.29
N PRO A 5 22.07 1.28 -30.68
CA PRO A 5 21.15 0.99 -29.59
C PRO A 5 19.81 0.47 -30.15
N VAL A 6 19.34 -0.65 -29.59
CA VAL A 6 18.00 -1.19 -29.89
C VAL A 6 17.02 -0.63 -28.88
N ALA A 7 16.05 0.15 -29.36
CA ALA A 7 14.94 0.66 -28.57
C ALA A 7 13.92 -0.46 -28.31
N VAL A 8 13.54 -0.66 -27.05
CA VAL A 8 12.50 -1.61 -26.65
C VAL A 8 11.17 -0.86 -26.53
N THR A 9 10.29 -1.05 -27.50
CA THR A 9 8.92 -0.55 -27.48
C THR A 9 8.02 -1.62 -26.85
N ALA A 10 7.48 -1.34 -25.67
CA ALA A 10 6.52 -2.22 -24.99
C ALA A 10 5.08 -1.87 -25.40
N ALA A 11 4.39 -2.83 -26.01
CA ALA A 11 2.94 -2.82 -26.17
C ALA A 11 2.42 -4.27 -26.08
N HIS A 12 2.19 -4.78 -24.87
CA HIS A 12 1.52 -6.06 -24.69
C HIS A 12 0.00 -5.85 -24.73
N ARG A 13 -0.63 -6.27 -25.84
CA ARG A 13 -2.07 -6.52 -25.91
C ARG A 13 -2.33 -7.93 -25.39
N PHE A 14 -3.05 -8.05 -24.28
CA PHE A 14 -3.56 -9.32 -23.78
C PHE A 14 -4.74 -9.76 -24.64
N GLY A 15 -4.57 -10.83 -25.42
CA GLY A 15 -5.65 -11.43 -26.19
C GLY A 15 -5.17 -12.11 -27.46
N SER A 16 -4.44 -13.22 -27.34
CA SER A 16 -4.39 -14.24 -28.38
C SER A 16 -4.03 -15.58 -27.74
N ALA A 17 -4.69 -16.65 -28.16
CA ALA A 17 -4.33 -18.00 -27.75
C ALA A 17 -2.89 -18.28 -28.22
N ALA A 18 -1.95 -18.33 -27.28
CA ALA A 18 -0.55 -18.62 -27.57
C ALA A 18 -0.47 -19.97 -28.30
N SER A 19 0.21 -20.00 -29.45
CA SER A 19 0.46 -21.25 -30.15
C SER A 19 1.42 -22.13 -29.32
N PRO A 20 1.42 -23.46 -29.51
CA PRO A 20 2.31 -24.34 -28.75
C PRO A 20 3.81 -23.96 -28.86
N GLY A 21 4.21 -23.36 -29.98
CA GLY A 21 5.56 -22.79 -30.17
C GLY A 21 5.84 -21.59 -29.26
N ASP A 22 4.88 -20.68 -29.10
CA ASP A 22 5.02 -19.50 -28.24
C ASP A 22 5.18 -19.90 -26.76
N ALA A 23 4.50 -20.97 -26.34
CA ALA A 23 4.64 -21.52 -24.99
C ALA A 23 6.01 -22.18 -24.77
N ALA A 24 6.52 -22.93 -25.75
CA ALA A 24 7.84 -23.56 -25.67
C ALA A 24 8.98 -22.53 -25.66
N ASP A 25 8.87 -21.47 -26.47
CA ASP A 25 9.83 -20.37 -26.49
C ASP A 25 9.79 -19.56 -25.19
N ALA A 26 8.60 -19.35 -24.61
CA ALA A 26 8.44 -18.71 -23.31
C ALA A 26 9.07 -19.54 -22.17
N ILE A 27 8.88 -20.86 -22.17
CA ILE A 27 9.51 -21.76 -21.18
C ILE A 27 11.03 -21.74 -21.35
N THR A 28 11.53 -21.79 -22.59
CA THR A 28 12.97 -21.72 -22.87
C THR A 28 13.58 -20.40 -22.40
N ALA A 29 12.90 -19.28 -22.66
CA ALA A 29 13.32 -17.96 -22.21
C ALA A 29 13.32 -17.85 -20.67
N LEU A 30 12.36 -18.48 -19.99
CA LEU A 30 12.30 -18.53 -18.53
C LEU A 30 13.46 -19.35 -17.94
N LEU A 31 13.83 -20.46 -18.60
CA LEU A 31 14.91 -21.35 -18.15
C LEU A 31 16.31 -20.81 -18.48
N ALA A 32 16.45 -19.92 -19.46
CA ALA A 32 17.73 -19.37 -19.89
C ALA A 32 18.49 -18.61 -18.77
N GLY A 33 17.80 -18.17 -17.72
CA GLY A 33 18.38 -17.45 -16.58
C GLY A 33 18.84 -18.32 -15.40
N VAL A 34 18.58 -19.63 -15.42
CA VAL A 34 18.90 -20.53 -14.30
C VAL A 34 20.18 -21.32 -14.64
N PRO A 35 21.28 -21.16 -13.88
CA PRO A 35 22.49 -21.91 -14.12
C PRO A 35 22.27 -23.39 -13.81
N ARG A 36 23.02 -24.26 -14.48
CA ARG A 36 23.08 -25.67 -14.09
C ARG A 36 23.78 -25.78 -12.74
N LEU A 37 23.07 -26.28 -11.74
CA LEU A 37 23.58 -26.51 -10.38
C LEU A 37 23.65 -28.02 -10.09
N PRO A 38 24.66 -28.73 -10.62
CA PRO A 38 24.77 -30.17 -10.43
C PRO A 38 24.95 -30.50 -8.94
N GLY A 39 24.18 -31.48 -8.45
CA GLY A 39 24.22 -31.89 -7.04
C GLY A 39 23.53 -30.93 -6.07
N ALA A 40 22.68 -30.02 -6.56
CA ALA A 40 21.89 -29.15 -5.68
C ALA A 40 20.93 -29.97 -4.82
N SER A 41 21.03 -29.86 -3.49
CA SER A 41 20.18 -30.59 -2.53
C SER A 41 18.69 -30.24 -2.62
N CYS A 42 18.35 -29.08 -3.17
CA CYS A 42 16.96 -28.68 -3.41
C CYS A 42 16.34 -29.34 -4.64
N HIS A 43 17.13 -30.00 -5.49
CA HIS A 43 16.63 -30.64 -6.70
C HIS A 43 15.82 -31.89 -6.34
N GLY A 44 14.51 -31.85 -6.62
CA GLY A 44 13.58 -32.94 -6.32
C GLY A 44 12.89 -32.83 -4.95
N ASP A 45 13.18 -31.77 -4.18
CA ASP A 45 12.59 -31.54 -2.86
C ASP A 45 12.08 -30.11 -2.70
N SER A 46 11.16 -29.67 -3.56
CA SER A 46 10.65 -28.29 -3.47
C SER A 46 9.95 -27.99 -2.14
N ARG A 47 9.35 -29.00 -1.50
CA ARG A 47 8.57 -28.82 -0.27
C ARG A 47 9.41 -28.34 0.92
N THR A 48 10.66 -28.79 1.02
CA THR A 48 11.57 -28.37 2.10
C THR A 48 12.16 -26.98 1.85
N PHE A 49 12.31 -26.55 0.60
CA PHE A 49 12.98 -25.29 0.28
C PHE A 49 12.04 -24.16 -0.12
N ASP A 50 10.81 -24.43 -0.58
CA ASP A 50 9.80 -23.42 -0.96
C ASP A 50 8.96 -23.01 0.26
N LEU A 51 9.65 -22.44 1.27
CA LEU A 51 9.04 -22.00 2.52
C LEU A 51 8.66 -20.51 2.46
N GLU A 52 7.50 -20.19 3.02
CA GLU A 52 7.06 -18.80 3.19
C GLU A 52 7.82 -18.10 4.34
N PRO A 53 7.88 -16.76 4.35
CA PRO A 53 8.56 -15.99 5.40
C PRO A 53 8.01 -16.22 6.83
N ASP A 54 6.77 -16.69 6.95
CA ASP A 54 6.07 -17.00 8.20
C ASP A 54 6.01 -18.50 8.51
N ALA A 55 6.75 -19.34 7.77
CA ALA A 55 6.89 -20.76 8.06
C ALA A 55 7.50 -21.00 9.45
N ASP A 56 7.25 -22.20 10.01
CA ASP A 56 7.77 -22.59 11.30
C ASP A 56 9.30 -22.49 11.35
N ARG A 57 9.82 -21.92 12.43
CA ARG A 57 11.25 -21.63 12.56
C ARG A 57 12.11 -22.89 12.45
N GLU A 58 11.62 -24.01 12.98
CA GLU A 58 12.32 -25.30 12.93
C GLU A 58 12.47 -25.81 11.50
N ASP A 59 11.43 -25.68 10.66
CA ASP A 59 11.46 -26.05 9.24
C ASP A 59 12.43 -25.18 8.45
N VAL A 60 12.42 -23.87 8.72
CA VAL A 60 13.35 -22.90 8.11
C VAL A 60 14.79 -23.23 8.49
N ASP A 61 15.07 -23.46 9.78
CA ASP A 61 16.41 -23.79 10.27
C ASP A 61 16.90 -25.12 9.67
N TYR A 62 16.04 -26.14 9.61
CA TYR A 62 16.34 -27.43 8.98
C TYR A 62 16.72 -27.28 7.49
N ALA A 63 15.90 -26.57 6.72
CA ALA A 63 16.15 -26.33 5.31
C ALA A 63 17.44 -25.51 5.08
N ILE A 64 17.72 -24.53 5.94
CA ILE A 64 18.95 -23.73 5.90
C ILE A 64 20.18 -24.60 6.13
N GLU A 65 20.14 -25.52 7.10
CA GLU A 65 21.27 -26.41 7.39
C GLU A 65 21.55 -27.35 6.21
N ILE A 66 20.52 -27.93 5.58
CA ILE A 66 20.70 -28.72 4.35
C ILE A 66 21.27 -27.84 3.22
N CYS A 67 20.75 -26.63 3.05
CA CYS A 67 21.21 -25.71 2.02
C CYS A 67 22.69 -25.31 2.21
N LYS A 68 23.14 -25.14 3.46
CA LYS A 68 24.55 -24.84 3.79
C LYS A 68 25.49 -26.02 3.50
N ALA A 69 25.00 -27.26 3.57
CA ALA A 69 25.78 -28.46 3.24
C ALA A 69 25.77 -28.79 1.73
N CYS A 70 25.01 -28.05 0.93
CA CYS A 70 24.84 -28.31 -0.50
C CYS A 70 26.16 -28.16 -1.30
N PRO A 71 26.55 -29.16 -2.11
CA PRO A 71 27.74 -29.08 -2.99
C PRO A 71 27.71 -27.89 -3.97
N ALA A 72 26.52 -27.47 -4.39
CA ALA A 72 26.31 -26.36 -5.32
C ALA A 72 26.22 -24.99 -4.63
N LEU A 73 26.44 -24.88 -3.32
CA LEU A 73 26.18 -23.64 -2.55
C LEU A 73 26.94 -22.43 -3.09
N THR A 74 28.21 -22.59 -3.48
CA THR A 74 29.05 -21.49 -3.99
C THR A 74 28.46 -20.92 -5.28
N ALA A 75 28.21 -21.78 -6.27
CA ALA A 75 27.60 -21.37 -7.54
C ALA A 75 26.18 -20.80 -7.35
N CYS A 76 25.39 -21.39 -6.44
CA CYS A 76 24.06 -20.89 -6.08
C CYS A 76 24.13 -19.47 -5.50
N ARG A 77 25.10 -19.19 -4.61
CA ARG A 77 25.32 -17.85 -4.04
C ARG A 77 25.73 -16.82 -5.09
N GLU A 78 26.61 -17.18 -6.01
CA GLU A 78 27.05 -16.30 -7.08
C GLU A 78 25.89 -15.92 -8.00
N TRP A 79 25.10 -16.90 -8.39
CA TRP A 79 23.90 -16.67 -9.19
C TRP A 79 22.85 -15.82 -8.47
N VAL A 80 22.47 -16.14 -7.24
CA VAL A 80 21.50 -15.33 -6.49
C VAL A 80 21.98 -13.88 -6.31
N ARG A 81 23.29 -13.66 -6.18
CA ARG A 81 23.89 -12.31 -6.08
C ARG A 81 23.84 -11.55 -7.39
N SER A 82 23.92 -12.22 -8.54
CA SER A 82 23.82 -11.58 -9.85
C SER A 82 22.38 -11.17 -10.21
N LEU A 83 21.37 -11.74 -9.54
CA LEU A 83 19.97 -11.42 -9.79
C LEU A 83 19.54 -10.07 -9.17
N PRO A 84 18.80 -9.23 -9.93
CA PRO A 84 18.05 -8.12 -9.38
C PRO A 84 17.10 -8.57 -8.25
N PRO A 85 16.82 -7.73 -7.24
CA PRO A 85 15.96 -8.10 -6.12
C PRO A 85 14.60 -8.65 -6.53
N GLU A 86 14.03 -8.18 -7.64
CA GLU A 86 12.70 -8.58 -8.14
C GLU A 86 12.70 -9.97 -8.80
N GLN A 87 13.88 -10.48 -9.17
CA GLN A 87 14.05 -11.77 -9.86
C GLN A 87 14.62 -12.85 -8.94
N ARG A 88 14.91 -12.53 -7.67
CA ARG A 88 15.43 -13.51 -6.73
C ARG A 88 14.34 -14.54 -6.39
N PRO A 89 14.69 -15.83 -6.31
CA PRO A 89 13.75 -16.86 -5.89
C PRO A 89 13.30 -16.62 -4.44
N SER A 90 12.08 -17.04 -4.12
CA SER A 90 11.58 -17.16 -2.75
C SER A 90 12.06 -18.47 -2.10
N GLY A 91 11.87 -18.58 -0.78
CA GLY A 91 12.22 -19.78 -0.03
C GLY A 91 13.69 -19.84 0.38
N VAL A 92 14.14 -21.01 0.82
CA VAL A 92 15.50 -21.24 1.28
C VAL A 92 16.42 -21.51 0.09
N VAL A 93 17.21 -20.50 -0.28
CA VAL A 93 18.16 -20.55 -1.39
C VAL A 93 19.47 -19.90 -0.96
N ALA A 94 20.60 -20.43 -1.43
CA ALA A 94 21.94 -19.90 -1.14
C ALA A 94 22.30 -19.84 0.36
N GLY A 95 21.68 -20.72 1.17
CA GLY A 95 21.91 -20.86 2.61
C GLY A 95 21.14 -19.86 3.48
N ARG A 96 20.03 -19.30 2.99
CA ARG A 96 19.19 -18.33 3.72
C ARG A 96 17.75 -18.35 3.19
N LEU A 97 16.80 -17.93 4.02
CA LEU A 97 15.42 -17.67 3.60
C LEU A 97 15.32 -16.35 2.83
N LEU A 98 14.81 -16.39 1.61
CA LEU A 98 14.52 -15.25 0.76
C LEU A 98 13.00 -15.01 0.73
N ALA A 99 12.60 -13.80 1.08
CA ALA A 99 11.20 -13.40 0.97
C ALA A 99 10.79 -13.28 -0.51
N PRO A 100 9.53 -13.55 -0.84
CA PRO A 100 9.02 -13.31 -2.18
C PRO A 100 9.21 -11.84 -2.57
N PRO A 101 9.48 -11.55 -3.86
CA PRO A 101 9.61 -10.19 -4.33
C PRO A 101 8.31 -9.43 -4.01
N LYS A 102 8.44 -8.28 -3.35
CA LYS A 102 7.27 -7.45 -3.08
C LYS A 102 6.63 -7.09 -4.41
N PRO A 103 5.31 -7.31 -4.60
CA PRO A 103 4.67 -6.85 -5.82
C PRO A 103 4.92 -5.35 -5.93
N ALA A 104 5.40 -4.92 -7.10
CA ALA A 104 5.51 -3.50 -7.37
C ALA A 104 4.14 -2.87 -7.06
N PRO A 105 4.09 -1.71 -6.37
CA PRO A 105 2.83 -1.01 -6.20
C PRO A 105 2.20 -0.89 -7.58
N LEU A 106 0.99 -1.41 -7.75
CA LEU A 106 0.26 -1.27 -9.01
C LEU A 106 0.39 0.18 -9.46
N ALA A 107 0.70 0.38 -10.74
CA ALA A 107 0.78 1.71 -11.32
C ALA A 107 -0.45 2.49 -10.87
N ARG A 108 -0.29 3.78 -10.55
CA ARG A 108 -1.38 4.59 -9.98
C ARG A 108 -2.67 4.51 -10.83
N GLU A 109 -2.51 4.34 -12.13
CA GLU A 109 -3.56 4.16 -13.13
C GLU A 109 -4.31 2.82 -13.01
N GLN A 110 -3.63 1.75 -12.57
CA GLN A 110 -4.19 0.42 -12.37
C GLN A 110 -4.84 0.24 -11.00
N ARG A 111 -4.63 1.17 -10.06
CA ARG A 111 -5.38 1.13 -8.79
C ARG A 111 -6.85 1.35 -9.11
N PRO A 112 -7.76 0.43 -8.72
CA PRO A 112 -9.18 0.66 -8.89
C PRO A 112 -9.50 1.99 -8.23
N GLN A 113 -10.10 2.89 -9.01
CA GLN A 113 -10.54 4.18 -8.50
C GLN A 113 -11.49 3.87 -7.35
N ARG A 114 -11.08 4.21 -6.12
CA ARG A 114 -11.97 4.14 -4.98
C ARG A 114 -13.19 4.97 -5.38
N PRO A 115 -14.41 4.41 -5.36
CA PRO A 115 -15.59 5.15 -5.79
C PRO A 115 -15.58 6.50 -5.06
N SER A 116 -15.73 7.58 -5.82
CA SER A 116 -15.83 8.92 -5.25
C SER A 116 -16.88 8.84 -4.15
N ARG A 117 -16.53 9.31 -2.95
CA ARG A 117 -17.44 9.31 -1.80
C ARG A 117 -18.76 9.92 -2.27
N ILE A 118 -19.86 9.17 -2.16
CA ILE A 118 -21.18 9.70 -2.48
C ILE A 118 -21.42 10.88 -1.55
N ASP A 119 -21.59 12.06 -2.14
CA ASP A 119 -21.91 13.26 -1.40
C ASP A 119 -23.38 13.19 -0.97
N HIS A 120 -23.63 13.40 0.32
CA HIS A 120 -24.96 13.41 0.91
C HIS A 120 -25.24 14.81 1.48
N PRO A 121 -25.61 15.79 0.63
CA PRO A 121 -25.74 17.18 1.05
C PRO A 121 -26.81 17.39 2.12
N GLU A 122 -27.90 16.63 2.08
CA GLU A 122 -28.97 16.68 3.09
C GLU A 122 -28.47 16.26 4.47
N LEU A 123 -27.74 15.14 4.55
CA LEU A 123 -27.17 14.69 5.81
C LEU A 123 -26.11 15.66 6.34
N ASP A 124 -25.36 16.28 5.44
CA ASP A 124 -24.36 17.28 5.78
C ASP A 124 -25.01 18.58 6.31
N ALA A 125 -26.12 19.04 5.71
CA ALA A 125 -26.91 20.16 6.20
C ALA A 125 -27.53 19.86 7.58
N ALA A 126 -28.12 18.67 7.75
CA ALA A 126 -28.66 18.25 9.04
C ALA A 126 -27.60 18.22 10.16
N ALA A 127 -26.34 17.89 9.82
CA ALA A 127 -25.24 17.94 10.78
C ALA A 127 -24.79 19.37 11.10
N ASP A 128 -24.89 20.30 10.14
CA ASP A 128 -24.61 21.73 10.34
C ASP A 128 -25.66 22.32 11.29
N ASP A 129 -26.94 22.13 10.99
CA ASP A 129 -28.06 22.62 11.81
C ASP A 129 -28.00 22.06 13.23
N TRP A 130 -27.76 20.75 13.36
CA TRP A 130 -27.62 20.10 14.65
C TRP A 130 -26.46 20.69 15.47
N LEU A 131 -25.29 20.90 14.85
CA LEU A 131 -24.12 21.40 15.55
C LEU A 131 -24.29 22.87 15.95
N ALA A 132 -24.88 23.69 15.08
CA ALA A 132 -25.21 25.07 15.38
C ALA A 132 -26.13 25.16 16.60
N GLN A 133 -27.26 24.45 16.57
CA GLN A 133 -28.22 24.40 17.67
C GLN A 133 -27.60 23.88 18.97
N TYR A 134 -26.72 22.87 18.89
CA TYR A 134 -26.07 22.31 20.07
C TYR A 134 -25.11 23.30 20.74
N LEU A 135 -24.45 24.16 19.96
CA LEU A 135 -23.47 25.14 20.43
C LEU A 135 -24.06 26.53 20.74
N GLU A 136 -25.34 26.79 20.44
CA GLU A 136 -26.03 28.06 20.79
C GLU A 136 -25.98 28.36 22.29
N ARG A 137 -25.92 27.32 23.13
CA ARG A 137 -25.87 27.45 24.60
C ARG A 137 -24.50 27.91 25.12
N GLY A 138 -23.51 28.05 24.25
CA GLY A 138 -22.15 28.44 24.57
C GLY A 138 -21.13 27.33 24.36
N PRO A 139 -19.86 27.56 24.76
CA PRO A 139 -18.79 26.60 24.54
C PRO A 139 -19.01 25.27 25.29
N VAL A 140 -18.97 24.15 24.58
CA VAL A 140 -19.15 22.80 25.14
C VAL A 140 -17.89 21.97 24.93
N LEU A 141 -17.53 21.08 25.87
CA LEU A 141 -16.39 20.19 25.70
C LEU A 141 -16.53 19.37 24.41
N ALA A 142 -15.45 19.30 23.62
CA ALA A 142 -15.43 18.55 22.37
C ALA A 142 -15.78 17.06 22.57
N ALA A 143 -15.47 16.51 23.75
CA ALA A 143 -15.86 15.15 24.12
C ALA A 143 -17.38 15.00 24.18
N ASP A 144 -18.06 15.94 24.83
CA ASP A 144 -19.52 15.94 24.99
C ASP A 144 -20.24 16.18 23.66
N VAL A 145 -19.74 17.11 22.84
CA VAL A 145 -20.24 17.34 21.47
C VAL A 145 -20.17 16.04 20.66
N LYS A 146 -19.03 15.33 20.67
CA LYS A 146 -18.89 14.05 19.96
C LYS A 146 -19.82 12.97 20.50
N ALA A 147 -19.99 12.89 21.82
CA ALA A 147 -20.90 11.93 22.45
C ALA A 147 -22.36 12.22 22.07
N ALA A 148 -22.77 13.49 22.09
CA ALA A 148 -24.10 13.92 21.69
C ALA A 148 -24.35 13.70 20.19
N ALA A 149 -23.38 14.01 19.33
CA ALA A 149 -23.45 13.79 17.88
C ALA A 149 -23.66 12.31 17.57
N ARG A 150 -22.94 11.41 18.25
CA ARG A 150 -23.12 9.97 18.10
C ARG A 150 -24.53 9.52 18.50
N ARG A 151 -25.08 10.06 19.60
CA ARG A 151 -26.47 9.77 20.00
C ARG A 151 -27.49 10.28 18.97
N ALA A 152 -27.18 11.36 18.27
CA ALA A 152 -27.98 11.89 17.17
C ALA A 152 -27.73 11.18 15.82
N GLY A 153 -26.94 10.11 15.78
CA GLY A 153 -26.62 9.38 14.53
C GLY A 153 -25.63 10.09 13.60
N ILE A 154 -24.95 11.14 14.07
CA ILE A 154 -23.98 11.89 13.28
C ILE A 154 -22.58 11.29 13.48
N GLY A 155 -22.00 10.76 12.40
CA GLY A 155 -20.65 10.21 12.41
C GLY A 155 -19.56 11.28 12.60
N CYS A 156 -18.46 10.92 13.25
CA CYS A 156 -17.36 11.85 13.60
C CYS A 156 -16.85 12.65 12.39
N ASN A 157 -16.65 12.02 11.23
CA ASN A 157 -16.16 12.71 10.03
C ASN A 157 -17.12 13.79 9.54
N ARG A 158 -18.43 13.55 9.65
CA ARG A 158 -19.46 14.52 9.25
C ARG A 158 -19.51 15.67 10.26
N LEU A 159 -19.45 15.37 11.56
CA LEU A 159 -19.36 16.37 12.62
C LEU A 159 -18.17 17.33 12.43
N TYR A 160 -16.98 16.81 12.12
CA TYR A 160 -15.81 17.67 11.88
C TYR A 160 -15.93 18.52 10.61
N ARG A 161 -16.58 18.01 9.57
CA ARG A 161 -16.88 18.80 8.36
C ARG A 161 -17.84 19.94 8.68
N ALA A 162 -18.89 19.66 9.45
CA ALA A 162 -19.83 20.66 9.93
C ALA A 162 -19.12 21.74 10.76
N ALA A 163 -18.29 21.32 11.73
CA ALA A 163 -17.50 22.24 12.54
C ALA A 163 -16.58 23.14 11.69
N ASN A 164 -15.96 22.59 10.65
CA ASN A 164 -15.13 23.37 9.73
C ASN A 164 -15.96 24.35 8.88
N ARG A 165 -17.13 23.94 8.36
CA ARG A 165 -18.03 24.80 7.57
C ARG A 165 -18.60 25.94 8.40
N LEU A 166 -19.00 25.66 9.64
CA LEU A 166 -19.51 26.65 10.59
C LEU A 166 -18.43 27.53 11.23
N GLY A 167 -17.15 27.24 10.99
CA GLY A 167 -16.05 27.98 11.59
C GLY A 167 -15.98 27.84 13.12
N VAL A 168 -16.36 26.69 13.67
CA VAL A 168 -16.38 26.43 15.12
C VAL A 168 -14.99 26.66 15.72
N ASP A 169 -14.96 27.52 16.74
CA ASP A 169 -13.74 27.82 17.48
C ASP A 169 -13.38 26.69 18.44
N ARG A 170 -12.08 26.43 18.54
CA ARG A 170 -11.51 25.41 19.44
C ARG A 170 -10.80 26.11 20.59
N ILE A 171 -11.51 26.29 21.69
CA ILE A 171 -11.02 26.97 22.89
C ILE A 171 -10.33 25.94 23.77
N ARG A 172 -9.08 26.19 24.15
CA ARG A 172 -8.36 25.30 25.06
C ARG A 172 -8.83 25.56 26.50
N VAL A 173 -9.35 24.54 27.16
CA VAL A 173 -9.85 24.62 28.54
C VAL A 173 -8.98 23.84 29.53
N GLY A 174 -8.10 22.97 29.03
CA GLY A 174 -7.17 22.21 29.86
C GLY A 174 -5.93 21.75 29.07
N ARG A 175 -5.11 20.90 29.70
CA ARG A 175 -3.85 20.43 29.10
C ARG A 175 -4.07 19.67 27.79
N ARG A 176 -5.15 18.89 27.69
CA ARG A 176 -5.53 18.10 26.50
C ARG A 176 -7.00 18.28 26.10
N GLU A 177 -7.69 19.23 26.74
CA GLU A 177 -9.13 19.42 26.60
C GLU A 177 -9.43 20.69 25.82
N PHE A 178 -10.42 20.58 24.94
CA PHE A 178 -10.88 21.66 24.09
C PHE A 178 -12.40 21.77 24.22
N ALA A 179 -12.89 22.99 24.39
CA ALA A 179 -14.28 23.33 24.17
C ALA A 179 -14.46 23.81 22.73
N TRP A 180 -15.64 23.52 22.18
CA TRP A 180 -16.10 23.98 20.88
C TRP A 180 -17.15 25.05 21.11
N GLY A 181 -17.08 26.16 20.39
CA GLY A 181 -18.08 27.22 20.42
C GLY A 181 -18.27 27.80 19.04
N LEU A 182 -19.44 28.40 18.79
CA LEU A 182 -19.65 29.18 17.58
C LEU A 182 -18.72 30.41 17.59
N PRO A 183 -18.20 30.83 16.42
CA PRO A 183 -17.29 31.97 16.34
C PRO A 183 -18.01 33.24 16.84
N GLN A 184 -17.48 33.88 17.88
CA GLN A 184 -18.06 35.11 18.45
C GLN A 184 -17.68 36.37 17.66
N THR A 185 -16.68 36.26 16.81
CA THR A 185 -16.22 37.30 15.88
C THR A 185 -16.36 36.80 14.45
N ALA A 186 -16.55 37.73 13.50
CA ALA A 186 -16.82 37.49 12.08
C ALA A 186 -16.20 36.20 11.51
N PRO A 187 -16.93 35.47 10.64
CA PRO A 187 -16.56 34.11 10.22
C PRO A 187 -15.12 34.05 9.72
N LYS A 188 -14.31 33.23 10.39
CA LYS A 188 -12.95 32.95 9.95
C LYS A 188 -13.05 32.30 8.56
N PRO A 189 -12.29 32.76 7.54
CA PRO A 189 -12.33 32.12 6.23
C PRO A 189 -12.05 30.63 6.39
N PRO A 190 -12.74 29.76 5.61
CA PRO A 190 -12.53 28.33 5.67
C PRO A 190 -11.03 28.07 5.52
N ARG A 191 -10.47 27.19 6.38
CA ARG A 191 -9.06 26.81 6.26
C ARG A 191 -8.86 26.25 4.85
N GLY A 192 -8.25 27.06 3.99
CA GLY A 192 -8.12 26.77 2.57
C GLY A 192 -7.65 25.35 2.34
N ASP A 193 -8.35 24.64 1.46
CA ASP A 193 -7.96 23.33 1.02
C ASP A 193 -6.49 23.38 0.60
N LYS A 194 -5.63 22.68 1.34
CA LYS A 194 -4.19 22.60 1.05
C LYS A 194 -3.86 21.93 -0.30
N HIS A 195 -4.90 21.55 -1.06
CA HIS A 195 -4.81 20.89 -2.35
C HIS A 195 -4.87 21.84 -3.55
N ALA A 196 -5.11 23.14 -3.36
CA ALA A 196 -5.06 24.14 -4.43
C ALA A 196 -3.63 24.63 -4.75
N ARG A 197 -2.62 23.74 -4.76
CA ARG A 197 -1.32 24.06 -5.39
C ARG A 197 -1.40 23.72 -6.87
N GLY A 198 -2.01 24.65 -7.61
CA GLY A 198 -1.97 24.68 -9.06
C GLY A 198 -0.52 24.75 -9.54
N ARG A 199 -0.20 23.84 -10.45
CA ARG A 199 1.00 23.83 -11.27
C ARG A 199 0.88 25.04 -12.23
N VAL A 200 1.58 26.13 -11.95
CA VAL A 200 1.79 27.17 -12.97
C VAL A 200 2.85 26.62 -13.91
N ILE A 201 2.41 26.23 -15.11
CA ILE A 201 3.29 25.95 -16.23
C ILE A 201 3.30 27.24 -17.04
N THR A 202 4.42 27.96 -16.98
CA THR A 202 4.80 29.04 -17.89
C THR A 202 6.25 28.81 -18.26
#